data_AF-A0A0Q4N8N7-F1
#
_entry.id   AF-A0A0Q4N8N7-F1
#
_cell.length_a   1.000
_cell.length_b   1.000
_cell.length_c   1.000
_cell.angle_alpha   90.00
_cell.angle_beta   90.00
_cell.angle_gamma   90.00
#
_symmetry.space_group_name_H-M   'P 1'
#
loop_
_entity.id
_entity.type
_entity.pdbx_description
1 polymer ?
#
loop_
_entity_poly.entity_id
_entity_poly.type
_entity_poly.pdbx_seq_one_letter_code
_entity_poly.pdbx_strand_id
1 'polypeptide(L)'
;MKIKPTLRTCNDLDIDDLQHLNLKTPLARMMSAVVEVMAHHPDLQNLHSILPAEAYPDIQFPDASRLVEVDVHLCAALSDISAILDRDDDGCLGIFATSSGAFDTTAWCADRFRVIVGCDELELRKWVREETERDLAADLLPRIETYISAFLATTTHELAHAIEFIAHGAGLTPSEVDDAFDEGVLDVSVSDVCSGRGIRDDMEADLSDQAATDIMEERVERQGVTWLDWALARVPAELMRECVQAYAPRQRWPSLMDDGPAC
;
A
#
# COMPACT_ATOMS: atom_id res chain seq x y z
N MET A 1 8.10 14.95 -11.28
CA MET A 1 8.94 14.32 -10.22
C MET A 1 9.17 12.86 -10.56
N LYS A 2 10.31 12.31 -10.14
CA LYS A 2 10.57 10.86 -10.22
C LYS A 2 10.40 10.26 -8.84
N ILE A 3 9.63 9.18 -8.74
CA ILE A 3 9.40 8.47 -7.49
C ILE A 3 10.24 7.21 -7.44
N LYS A 4 10.80 6.92 -6.27
CA LYS A 4 11.55 5.70 -6.00
C LYS A 4 11.06 5.04 -4.72
N PRO A 5 10.12 4.06 -4.85
CA PRO A 5 9.82 3.13 -3.78
C PRO A 5 11.10 2.39 -3.39
N THR A 6 11.43 2.39 -2.10
CA THR A 6 12.60 1.70 -1.57
C THR A 6 12.15 0.75 -0.49
N LEU A 7 12.39 -0.54 -0.69
CA LEU A 7 12.07 -1.55 0.30
C LEU A 7 12.93 -1.35 1.56
N ARG A 8 12.27 -1.34 2.72
CA ARG A 8 12.87 -1.29 4.05
C ARG A 8 12.34 -2.43 4.89
N THR A 9 13.11 -2.84 5.89
CA THR A 9 12.59 -3.75 6.90
C THR A 9 12.18 -2.95 8.12
N CYS A 10 11.15 -3.41 8.83
CA CYS A 10 10.80 -2.78 10.09
C CYS A 10 11.86 -2.99 11.18
N ASN A 11 12.84 -3.86 10.99
CA ASN A 11 14.00 -3.96 11.89
C ASN A 11 14.89 -2.70 11.88
N ASP A 12 14.78 -1.88 10.82
CA ASP A 12 15.50 -0.60 10.72
C ASP A 12 14.86 0.48 11.59
N LEU A 13 13.74 0.16 12.23
CA LEU A 13 12.98 1.01 13.11
C LEU A 13 13.38 0.72 14.56
N ASP A 14 13.73 1.76 15.32
CA ASP A 14 14.14 1.66 16.72
C ASP A 14 12.92 1.52 17.65
N ILE A 15 12.09 0.50 17.40
CA ILE A 15 10.88 0.18 18.17
C ILE A 15 11.08 -1.20 18.80
N ASP A 16 10.95 -1.25 20.12
CA ASP A 16 11.04 -2.48 20.89
C ASP A 16 9.93 -3.46 20.46
N ASP A 17 10.23 -4.77 20.54
CA ASP A 17 9.28 -5.86 20.33
C ASP A 17 8.71 -6.06 18.92
N LEU A 18 9.22 -5.36 17.89
CA LEU A 18 8.87 -5.67 16.50
C LEU A 18 9.36 -7.07 16.10
N GLN A 19 8.50 -7.82 15.41
CA GLN A 19 8.85 -9.16 14.96
C GLN A 19 9.83 -9.12 13.79
N HIS A 20 10.84 -9.99 13.83
CA HIS A 20 11.84 -10.08 12.77
C HIS A 20 11.24 -10.63 11.47
N LEU A 21 11.27 -9.83 10.41
CA LEU A 21 10.85 -10.27 9.09
C LEU A 21 11.90 -11.17 8.42
N ASN A 22 11.51 -12.40 8.10
CA ASN A 22 12.32 -13.31 7.29
C ASN A 22 12.15 -13.03 5.78
N LEU A 23 13.10 -12.31 5.18
CA LEU A 23 13.10 -11.98 3.74
C LEU A 23 13.26 -13.19 2.79
N LYS A 24 13.45 -14.40 3.31
CA LYS A 24 13.58 -15.62 2.49
C LYS A 24 12.25 -16.33 2.24
N THR A 25 11.17 -15.90 2.87
CA THR A 25 9.85 -16.52 2.69
C THR A 25 9.33 -16.22 1.27
N PRO A 26 8.48 -17.11 0.69
CA PRO A 26 7.90 -16.86 -0.62
C PRO A 26 7.13 -15.53 -0.69
N LEU A 27 6.33 -15.20 0.34
CA LEU A 27 5.60 -13.93 0.42
C LEU A 27 6.55 -12.73 0.43
N ALA A 28 7.56 -12.71 1.30
CA ALA A 28 8.48 -11.58 1.38
C ALA A 28 9.24 -11.36 0.07
N ARG A 29 9.68 -12.44 -0.59
CA ARG A 29 10.33 -12.37 -1.90
C ARG A 29 9.39 -11.85 -2.98
N MET A 30 8.13 -12.26 -2.96
CA MET A 30 7.12 -11.77 -3.90
C MET A 30 6.85 -10.28 -3.70
N MET A 31 6.58 -9.83 -2.47
CA MET A 31 6.34 -8.42 -2.17
C MET A 31 7.56 -7.55 -2.51
N SER A 32 8.77 -8.03 -2.19
CA SER A 32 10.03 -7.36 -2.57
C SER A 32 10.12 -7.18 -4.09
N ALA A 33 9.84 -8.24 -4.85
CA ALA A 33 9.88 -8.19 -6.32
C ALA A 33 8.82 -7.25 -6.89
N VAL A 34 7.62 -7.20 -6.31
CA VAL A 34 6.56 -6.23 -6.70
C VAL A 34 7.06 -4.80 -6.49
N VAL A 35 7.63 -4.46 -5.34
CA VAL A 35 8.17 -3.12 -5.05
C VAL A 35 9.31 -2.76 -6.02
N GLU A 36 10.25 -3.67 -6.26
CA GLU A 36 11.36 -3.48 -7.21
C GLU A 36 10.89 -3.21 -8.63
N VAL A 37 9.87 -3.95 -9.09
CA VAL A 37 9.24 -3.75 -10.41
C VAL A 37 8.52 -2.42 -10.46
N MET A 38 7.76 -2.07 -9.41
CA MET A 38 7.03 -0.80 -9.32
C MET A 38 7.95 0.43 -9.37
N ALA A 39 9.19 0.34 -8.87
CA ALA A 39 10.17 1.42 -8.99
C ALA A 39 10.51 1.82 -10.46
N HIS A 40 10.08 1.01 -11.44
CA HIS A 40 10.23 1.25 -12.87
C HIS A 40 8.89 1.52 -13.58
N HIS A 41 7.77 1.59 -12.85
CA HIS A 41 6.46 1.87 -13.43
C HIS A 41 6.46 3.26 -14.10
N PRO A 42 5.89 3.42 -15.31
CA PRO A 42 5.86 4.70 -16.02
C PRO A 42 5.29 5.86 -15.19
N ASP A 43 4.18 5.63 -14.50
CA ASP A 43 3.53 6.63 -13.64
C ASP A 43 4.45 7.15 -12.52
N LEU A 44 5.40 6.33 -12.06
CA LEU A 44 6.38 6.70 -11.04
C LEU A 44 7.61 7.39 -11.64
N GLN A 45 7.86 7.27 -12.96
CA GLN A 45 9.00 7.92 -13.60
C GLN A 45 8.75 9.40 -13.92
N ASN A 46 7.50 9.79 -14.08
CA ASN A 46 7.12 11.15 -14.44
C ASN A 46 5.79 11.55 -13.78
N LEU A 47 5.82 11.68 -12.45
CA LEU A 47 4.68 12.14 -11.68
C LEU A 47 4.50 13.65 -11.87
N HIS A 48 3.29 14.06 -12.24
CA HIS A 48 2.91 15.48 -12.33
C HIS A 48 2.27 15.93 -11.02
N SER A 49 2.67 17.10 -10.52
CA SER A 49 1.96 17.77 -9.42
C SER A 49 0.62 18.29 -9.91
N ILE A 50 -0.38 18.26 -9.04
CA ILE A 50 -1.72 18.76 -9.30
C ILE A 50 -1.90 20.14 -8.64
N LEU A 51 -1.43 20.30 -7.41
CA LEU A 51 -1.43 21.60 -6.75
C LEU A 51 -0.53 22.60 -7.51
N PRO A 52 -1.06 23.79 -7.85
CA PRO A 52 -0.32 24.80 -8.61
C PRO A 52 0.65 25.54 -7.69
N ALA A 53 1.92 25.10 -7.67
CA ALA A 53 2.97 25.69 -6.83
C ALA A 53 3.10 27.22 -7.00
N GLU A 54 2.83 27.75 -8.20
CA GLU A 54 2.84 29.18 -8.50
C GLU A 54 1.80 30.01 -7.73
N ALA A 55 0.74 29.37 -7.21
CA ALA A 55 -0.27 30.02 -6.38
C ALA A 55 0.23 30.31 -4.96
N TYR A 56 1.33 29.67 -4.54
CA TYR A 56 1.88 29.76 -3.18
C TYR A 56 3.35 30.19 -3.23
N PRO A 57 3.64 31.46 -3.57
CA PRO A 57 5.00 31.96 -3.79
C PRO A 57 5.89 31.95 -2.53
N ASP A 58 5.27 31.88 -1.35
CA ASP A 58 5.95 31.86 -0.05
C ASP A 58 6.34 30.43 0.41
N ILE A 59 5.91 29.40 -0.33
CA ILE A 59 6.24 28.00 -0.06
C ILE A 59 7.37 27.54 -0.99
N GLN A 60 8.40 26.91 -0.40
CA GLN A 60 9.47 26.29 -1.17
C GLN A 60 9.10 24.86 -1.56
N PHE A 61 8.48 24.68 -2.73
CA PHE A 61 8.21 23.35 -3.26
C PHE A 61 9.48 22.61 -3.71
N PRO A 62 9.50 21.28 -3.64
CA PRO A 62 10.54 20.47 -4.26
C PRO A 62 10.65 20.72 -5.77
N ASP A 63 11.87 20.66 -6.30
CA ASP A 63 12.10 20.76 -7.74
C ASP A 63 11.36 19.64 -8.49
N ALA A 64 10.71 19.96 -9.62
CA ALA A 64 9.95 19.00 -10.42
C ALA A 64 10.80 17.82 -10.95
N SER A 65 12.13 17.98 -11.03
CA SER A 65 13.11 16.95 -11.39
C SER A 65 13.64 16.14 -10.20
N ARG A 66 13.29 16.53 -8.96
CA ARG A 66 13.75 15.86 -7.75
C ARG A 66 13.28 14.40 -7.74
N LEU A 67 14.17 13.55 -7.23
CA LEU A 67 13.83 12.18 -6.83
C LEU A 67 13.14 12.23 -5.46
N VAL A 68 11.90 11.76 -5.40
CA VAL A 68 11.15 11.57 -4.17
C VAL A 68 11.25 10.10 -3.76
N GLU A 69 11.76 9.85 -2.58
CA GLU A 69 11.85 8.49 -2.02
C GLU A 69 10.57 8.18 -1.24
N VAL A 70 10.04 6.98 -1.44
CA VAL A 70 8.94 6.42 -0.64
C VAL A 70 9.48 5.16 0.03
N ASP A 71 9.60 5.16 1.35
CA ASP A 71 10.06 4.00 2.08
C ASP A 71 8.90 3.00 2.23
N VAL A 72 9.06 1.78 1.69
CA VAL A 72 8.07 0.70 1.81
C VAL A 72 8.56 -0.29 2.86
N HIS A 73 7.98 -0.22 4.05
CA HIS A 73 8.30 -1.03 5.21
C HIS A 73 7.45 -2.30 5.25
N LEU A 74 8.09 -3.46 5.28
CA LEU A 74 7.41 -4.74 5.48
C LEU A 74 7.46 -5.15 6.96
N CYS A 75 6.28 -5.41 7.52
CA CYS A 75 6.07 -5.93 8.87
C CYS A 75 5.91 -7.45 8.85
N ALA A 76 6.43 -8.15 9.86
CA ALA A 76 6.26 -9.61 9.93
C ALA A 76 4.86 -10.02 10.40
N ALA A 77 4.22 -9.20 11.24
CA ALA A 77 2.85 -9.38 11.70
C ALA A 77 2.03 -8.10 11.54
N LEU A 78 0.71 -8.23 11.36
CA LEU A 78 -0.16 -7.06 11.28
C LEU A 78 -0.17 -6.22 12.56
N SER A 79 -0.03 -6.86 13.73
CA SER A 79 0.09 -6.17 15.02
C SER A 79 1.30 -5.24 15.10
N ASP A 80 2.34 -5.49 14.31
CA ASP A 80 3.51 -4.61 14.25
C ASP A 80 3.14 -3.24 13.64
N ILE A 81 2.12 -3.18 12.77
CA ILE A 81 1.62 -1.93 12.19
C ILE A 81 0.99 -1.07 13.27
N SER A 82 0.12 -1.66 14.10
CA SER A 82 -0.51 -0.99 15.24
C SER A 82 0.54 -0.48 16.23
N ALA A 83 1.57 -1.29 16.51
CA ALA A 83 2.68 -0.90 17.39
C ALA A 83 3.50 0.27 16.81
N ILE A 84 3.78 0.23 15.50
CA ILE A 84 4.45 1.31 14.78
C ILE A 84 3.67 2.62 14.86
N LEU A 85 2.36 2.55 14.69
CA LEU A 85 1.51 3.74 14.66
C LEU A 85 1.12 4.26 16.05
N ASP A 86 1.52 3.56 17.11
CA ASP A 86 1.09 3.78 18.51
C ASP A 86 -0.44 3.93 18.61
N ARG A 87 -1.17 3.10 17.84
CA ARG A 87 -2.64 3.10 17.84
C ARG A 87 -3.18 1.70 17.58
N ASP A 88 -4.37 1.43 18.11
CA ASP A 88 -5.04 0.16 17.91
C ASP A 88 -5.73 0.15 16.54
N ASP A 89 -4.97 -0.20 15.50
CA ASP A 89 -5.51 -0.45 14.15
C ASP A 89 -5.80 -1.95 14.00
N ASP A 90 -7.01 -2.34 14.42
CA ASP A 90 -7.51 -3.72 14.33
C ASP A 90 -7.49 -4.22 12.88
N GLY A 91 -6.50 -5.07 12.54
CA GLY A 91 -6.50 -5.87 11.32
C GLY A 91 -6.19 -5.14 10.01
N CYS A 92 -5.59 -3.96 10.08
CA CYS A 92 -5.10 -3.25 8.90
C CYS A 92 -4.00 -4.06 8.19
N LEU A 93 -4.11 -4.24 6.86
CA LEU A 93 -3.12 -4.98 6.06
C LEU A 93 -1.95 -4.09 5.59
N GLY A 94 -2.14 -2.78 5.58
CA GLY A 94 -1.13 -1.79 5.21
C GLY A 94 -1.68 -0.36 5.29
N ILE A 95 -0.78 0.61 5.34
CA ILE A 95 -1.10 2.03 5.49
C ILE A 95 -0.03 2.94 4.87
N PHE A 96 -0.47 4.00 4.20
CA PHE A 96 0.34 5.20 3.95
C PHE A 96 0.38 6.09 5.21
N ALA A 97 1.55 6.22 5.83
CA ALA A 97 1.72 6.92 7.10
C ALA A 97 1.86 8.45 6.88
N THR A 98 0.79 9.17 7.22
CA THR A 98 0.75 10.66 7.21
C THR A 98 1.11 11.26 8.56
N SER A 99 0.92 10.51 9.63
CA SER A 99 1.37 10.85 10.98
C SER A 99 2.75 10.28 11.27
N SER A 100 3.49 10.98 12.11
CA SER A 100 4.86 10.66 12.52
C SER A 100 5.04 9.44 13.44
N GLY A 101 3.96 8.81 13.93
CA GLY A 101 3.93 7.80 15.00
C GLY A 101 5.19 6.92 15.11
N ALA A 102 5.67 6.73 16.36
CA ALA A 102 6.91 6.08 16.83
C ALA A 102 8.25 6.48 16.16
N PHE A 103 8.29 6.77 14.86
CA PHE A 103 9.48 7.13 14.09
C PHE A 103 9.93 8.56 14.30
N ASP A 104 9.00 9.43 14.64
CA ASP A 104 9.26 10.80 15.05
C ASP A 104 8.28 11.17 16.16
N THR A 105 8.72 10.98 17.40
CA THR A 105 7.94 11.33 18.60
C THR A 105 7.91 12.84 18.88
N THR A 106 8.57 13.63 18.04
CA THR A 106 8.72 15.09 18.21
C THR A 106 7.85 15.89 17.25
N ALA A 107 7.55 15.34 16.07
CA ALA A 107 6.54 15.84 15.16
C ALA A 107 5.20 15.10 15.37
N TRP A 108 4.08 15.71 14.98
CA TRP A 108 2.77 15.05 14.95
C TRP A 108 2.41 14.55 13.53
N CYS A 109 3.12 15.04 12.52
CA CYS A 109 2.97 14.72 11.09
C CYS A 109 4.27 14.16 10.51
N ALA A 110 4.17 13.29 9.51
CA ALA A 110 5.33 12.58 8.97
C ALA A 110 6.22 13.50 8.11
N ASP A 111 7.53 13.47 8.37
CA ASP A 111 8.56 14.20 7.62
C ASP A 111 8.97 13.53 6.29
N ARG A 112 8.39 12.36 5.97
CA ARG A 112 8.73 11.53 4.81
C ARG A 112 7.53 10.71 4.35
N PHE A 113 7.58 10.25 3.11
CA PHE A 113 6.60 9.32 2.56
C PHE A 113 6.94 7.89 2.96
N ARG A 114 6.07 7.26 3.76
CA ARG A 114 6.25 5.90 4.24
C ARG A 114 4.98 5.09 4.00
N VAL A 115 5.17 3.88 3.49
CA VAL A 115 4.11 2.88 3.32
C VAL A 115 4.50 1.70 4.19
N ILE A 116 3.63 1.29 5.10
CA ILE A 116 3.86 0.16 6.01
C ILE A 116 2.89 -0.93 5.60
N VAL A 117 3.37 -2.15 5.36
CA VAL A 117 2.54 -3.25 4.84
C VAL A 117 2.85 -4.54 5.58
N GLY A 118 1.79 -5.30 5.89
CA GLY A 118 1.88 -6.62 6.48
C GLY A 118 2.42 -7.66 5.49
N CYS A 119 3.56 -8.25 5.81
CA CYS A 119 4.09 -9.46 5.20
C CYS A 119 3.76 -10.70 6.07
N ASP A 120 2.53 -10.75 6.58
CA ASP A 120 2.07 -11.74 7.54
C ASP A 120 1.69 -13.06 6.85
N GLU A 121 2.59 -14.05 6.93
CA GLU A 121 2.36 -15.38 6.36
C GLU A 121 1.20 -16.14 7.03
N LEU A 122 0.90 -15.85 8.30
CA LEU A 122 -0.19 -16.51 9.02
C LEU A 122 -1.53 -15.96 8.56
N GLU A 123 -1.63 -14.63 8.44
CA GLU A 123 -2.85 -14.01 7.93
C GLU A 123 -3.11 -14.41 6.47
N LEU A 124 -2.08 -14.44 5.62
CA LEU A 124 -2.25 -14.94 4.25
C LEU A 124 -2.77 -16.39 4.22
N ARG A 125 -2.27 -17.27 5.09
CA ARG A 125 -2.77 -18.67 5.17
C ARG A 125 -4.21 -18.74 5.62
N LYS A 126 -4.62 -17.87 6.53
CA LYS A 126 -6.00 -17.77 7.02
C LYS A 126 -6.91 -17.26 5.90
N TRP A 127 -6.54 -16.15 5.25
CA TRP A 127 -7.23 -15.59 4.10
C TRP A 127 -7.44 -16.62 2.98
N VAL A 128 -6.36 -17.26 2.52
CA VAL A 128 -6.44 -18.28 1.45
C VAL A 128 -7.35 -19.44 1.84
N ARG A 129 -7.36 -19.85 3.11
CA ARG A 129 -8.26 -20.91 3.60
C ARG A 129 -9.71 -20.45 3.55
N GLU A 130 -10.02 -19.27 4.07
CA GLU A 130 -11.38 -18.73 4.12
C GLU A 130 -11.96 -18.54 2.70
N GLU A 131 -11.18 -17.98 1.77
CA GLU A 131 -11.59 -17.83 0.37
C GLU A 131 -11.79 -19.18 -0.32
N THR A 132 -10.92 -20.16 -0.04
CA THR A 132 -11.09 -21.53 -0.55
C THR A 132 -12.40 -22.14 -0.04
N GLU A 133 -12.71 -21.99 1.24
CA GLU A 133 -13.96 -22.48 1.84
C GLU A 133 -15.19 -21.78 1.25
N ARG A 134 -15.11 -20.47 0.97
CA ARG A 134 -16.18 -19.69 0.32
C ARG A 134 -16.44 -20.18 -1.12
N ASP A 135 -15.40 -20.35 -1.93
CA ASP A 135 -15.56 -20.84 -3.30
C ASP A 135 -16.12 -22.27 -3.32
N LEU A 136 -15.64 -23.16 -2.43
CA LEU A 136 -16.17 -24.52 -2.32
C LEU A 136 -17.64 -24.55 -1.87
N ALA A 137 -18.03 -23.68 -0.93
CA ALA A 137 -19.43 -23.55 -0.49
C ALA A 137 -20.36 -23.02 -1.61
N ALA A 138 -19.78 -22.36 -2.62
CA ALA A 138 -20.48 -21.88 -3.80
C ALA A 138 -20.36 -22.81 -5.02
N ASP A 139 -19.87 -24.05 -4.85
CA ASP A 139 -19.59 -25.02 -5.92
C ASP A 139 -18.63 -24.50 -7.01
N LEU A 140 -17.68 -23.63 -6.63
CA LEU A 140 -16.65 -23.08 -7.50
C LEU A 140 -15.30 -23.76 -7.28
N LEU A 141 -14.48 -23.75 -8.33
CA LEU A 141 -13.07 -24.18 -8.22
C LEU A 141 -12.26 -23.10 -7.47
N PRO A 142 -11.47 -23.47 -6.44
CA PRO A 142 -10.65 -22.50 -5.72
C PRO A 142 -9.64 -21.77 -6.63
N ARG A 143 -9.55 -20.45 -6.46
CA ARG A 143 -8.73 -19.53 -7.26
C ARG A 143 -7.54 -19.01 -6.44
N ILE A 144 -6.66 -19.92 -6.03
CA ILE A 144 -5.56 -19.62 -5.08
C ILE A 144 -4.69 -18.43 -5.51
N GLU A 145 -4.30 -18.38 -6.79
CA GLU A 145 -3.50 -17.28 -7.33
C GLU A 145 -4.22 -15.93 -7.23
N THR A 146 -5.54 -15.91 -7.45
CA THR A 146 -6.36 -14.71 -7.28
C THR A 146 -6.40 -14.25 -5.83
N TYR A 147 -6.52 -15.17 -4.86
CA TYR A 147 -6.55 -14.79 -3.44
C TYR A 147 -5.20 -14.21 -2.97
N ILE A 148 -4.10 -14.81 -3.43
CA ILE A 148 -2.74 -14.30 -3.15
C ILE A 148 -2.54 -12.94 -3.81
N SER A 149 -2.99 -12.77 -5.06
CA SER A 149 -2.92 -11.48 -5.75
C SER A 149 -3.72 -10.40 -5.01
N ALA A 150 -4.93 -10.72 -4.53
CA ALA A 150 -5.73 -9.80 -3.73
C ALA A 150 -4.99 -9.38 -2.43
N PHE A 151 -4.28 -10.29 -1.77
CA PHE A 151 -3.47 -9.94 -0.59
C PHE A 151 -2.31 -9.00 -0.96
N LEU A 152 -1.61 -9.28 -2.07
CA LEU A 152 -0.51 -8.45 -2.58
C LEU A 152 -0.97 -7.06 -3.03
N ALA A 153 -2.23 -6.91 -3.43
CA ALA A 153 -2.80 -5.64 -3.90
C ALA A 153 -2.70 -4.55 -2.84
N THR A 154 -2.73 -4.90 -1.55
CA THR A 154 -2.47 -3.99 -0.43
C THR A 154 -1.18 -3.18 -0.62
N THR A 155 -0.08 -3.80 -1.07
CA THR A 155 1.20 -3.08 -1.25
C THR A 155 1.09 -1.99 -2.31
N THR A 156 0.42 -2.27 -3.42
CA THR A 156 0.23 -1.32 -4.52
C THR A 156 -0.87 -0.30 -4.22
N HIS A 157 -1.88 -0.66 -3.43
CA HIS A 157 -2.93 0.22 -2.92
C HIS A 157 -2.30 1.33 -2.06
N GLU A 158 -1.53 0.96 -1.04
CA GLU A 158 -0.90 1.94 -0.15
C GLU A 158 0.17 2.78 -0.85
N LEU A 159 0.88 2.18 -1.82
CA LEU A 159 1.76 2.94 -2.68
C LEU A 159 0.97 3.98 -3.51
N ALA A 160 -0.21 3.64 -4.02
CA ALA A 160 -1.06 4.56 -4.76
C ALA A 160 -1.52 5.74 -3.87
N HIS A 161 -1.91 5.50 -2.62
CA HIS A 161 -2.15 6.56 -1.63
C HIS A 161 -0.97 7.51 -1.51
N ALA A 162 0.24 6.98 -1.32
CA ALA A 162 1.44 7.81 -1.22
C ALA A 162 1.70 8.62 -2.50
N ILE A 163 1.53 8.02 -3.69
CA ILE A 163 1.74 8.72 -4.97
C ILE A 163 0.72 9.84 -5.18
N GLU A 164 -0.54 9.58 -4.86
CA GLU A 164 -1.61 10.57 -4.96
C GLU A 164 -1.38 11.73 -3.98
N PHE A 165 -0.97 11.45 -2.74
CA PHE A 165 -0.55 12.49 -1.80
C PHE A 165 0.60 13.34 -2.36
N ILE A 166 1.64 12.74 -2.92
CA ILE A 166 2.78 13.47 -3.51
C ILE A 166 2.31 14.33 -4.70
N ALA A 167 1.39 13.83 -5.53
CA ALA A 167 0.83 14.59 -6.63
C ALA A 167 0.00 15.79 -6.13
N HIS A 168 -0.88 15.56 -5.16
CA HIS A 168 -1.74 16.57 -4.56
C HIS A 168 -0.96 17.61 -3.76
N GLY A 169 0.10 17.23 -3.05
CA GLY A 169 0.91 18.12 -2.22
C GLY A 169 2.07 18.76 -2.99
N ALA A 170 2.15 18.55 -4.31
CA ALA A 170 3.30 18.95 -5.14
C ALA A 170 4.67 18.50 -4.57
N GLY A 171 4.69 17.34 -3.93
CA GLY A 171 5.87 16.72 -3.34
C GLY A 171 6.23 17.15 -1.92
N LEU A 172 5.45 18.05 -1.31
CA LEU A 172 5.58 18.35 0.12
C LEU A 172 5.24 17.10 0.95
N THR A 173 6.01 16.89 2.00
CA THR A 173 5.76 15.84 3.00
C THR A 173 4.56 16.20 3.86
N PRO A 174 3.93 15.22 4.55
CA PRO A 174 2.83 15.51 5.46
C PRO A 174 3.14 16.61 6.50
N SER A 175 4.35 16.62 7.08
CA SER A 175 4.79 17.66 8.00
C SER A 175 4.89 19.03 7.33
N GLU A 176 5.46 19.11 6.13
CA GLU A 176 5.58 20.39 5.40
C GLU A 176 4.20 20.95 4.99
N VAL A 177 3.24 20.08 4.67
CA VAL A 177 1.85 20.49 4.40
C VAL A 177 1.20 21.01 5.69
N ASP A 178 1.34 20.30 6.80
CA ASP A 178 0.78 20.67 8.10
C ASP A 178 1.32 22.03 8.58
N ASP A 179 2.65 22.21 8.54
CA ASP A 179 3.31 23.46 8.92
C ASP A 179 2.83 24.63 8.05
N ALA A 180 2.77 24.44 6.72
CA ALA A 180 2.35 25.48 5.78
C ALA A 180 0.85 25.86 5.94
N PHE A 181 0.02 24.87 6.28
CA PHE A 181 -1.40 25.10 6.56
C PHE A 181 -1.59 25.87 7.87
N ASP A 182 -0.88 25.48 8.93
CA ASP A 182 -0.92 26.15 10.23
C ASP A 182 -0.40 27.60 10.18
N GLU A 183 0.61 27.85 9.35
CA GLU A 183 1.11 29.20 9.06
C GLU A 183 0.15 30.04 8.19
N GLY A 184 -0.86 29.41 7.59
CA GLY A 184 -1.85 30.05 6.71
C GLY A 184 -1.28 30.45 5.35
N VAL A 185 -0.14 29.88 4.95
CA VAL A 185 0.46 30.08 3.62
C VAL A 185 -0.01 29.05 2.60
N LEU A 186 -0.56 27.92 3.07
CA LEU A 186 -1.27 26.91 2.28
C LEU A 186 -2.73 26.86 2.74
N ASP A 187 -3.68 26.76 1.82
CA ASP A 187 -5.11 26.74 2.11
C ASP A 187 -5.74 25.33 2.05
N VAL A 188 -4.90 24.30 1.94
CA VAL A 188 -5.29 22.87 1.95
C VAL A 188 -4.59 22.13 3.08
N SER A 189 -5.35 21.35 3.84
CA SER A 189 -4.83 20.57 4.96
C SER A 189 -4.22 19.24 4.50
N VAL A 190 -3.55 18.52 5.41
CA VAL A 190 -3.07 17.14 5.16
C VAL A 190 -4.23 16.24 4.69
N SER A 191 -5.43 16.38 5.25
CA SER A 191 -6.61 15.61 4.85
C SER A 191 -7.06 15.92 3.41
N ASP A 192 -7.00 17.20 3.03
CA ASP A 192 -7.32 17.64 1.67
C ASP A 192 -6.28 17.14 0.67
N VAL A 193 -5.00 17.05 1.06
CA VAL A 193 -3.94 16.48 0.24
C VAL A 193 -4.06 14.95 0.13
N CYS A 194 -4.42 14.25 1.20
CA CYS A 194 -4.67 12.80 1.18
C CYS A 194 -5.79 12.43 0.22
N SER A 195 -6.92 13.14 0.35
CA SER A 195 -8.08 12.89 -0.50
C SER A 195 -7.85 13.45 -1.91
N GLY A 196 -7.30 14.66 -2.02
CA GLY A 196 -7.27 15.50 -3.21
C GLY A 196 -8.43 16.51 -3.27
N ARG A 197 -9.17 16.69 -2.17
CA ARG A 197 -10.35 17.57 -2.10
C ARG A 197 -9.95 19.03 -2.29
N GLY A 198 -10.65 19.73 -3.18
CA GLY A 198 -10.34 21.11 -3.52
C GLY A 198 -9.03 21.29 -4.32
N ILE A 199 -8.32 20.19 -4.62
CA ILE A 199 -7.08 20.18 -5.38
C ILE A 199 -7.32 19.57 -6.77
N ARG A 200 -8.04 18.44 -6.82
CA ARG A 200 -8.39 17.76 -8.07
C ARG A 200 -9.60 18.40 -8.75
N ASP A 201 -9.57 18.46 -10.08
CA ASP A 201 -10.66 18.97 -10.91
C ASP A 201 -11.98 18.22 -10.71
N ASP A 202 -11.92 16.94 -10.35
CA ASP A 202 -13.09 16.08 -10.12
C ASP A 202 -13.50 16.00 -8.64
N MET A 203 -12.93 16.84 -7.76
CA MET A 203 -13.21 16.80 -6.32
C MET A 203 -13.43 18.19 -5.74
N GLU A 204 -14.70 18.58 -5.67
CA GLU A 204 -15.13 19.90 -5.19
C GLU A 204 -14.75 20.12 -3.71
N ALA A 205 -14.42 21.37 -3.38
CA ALA A 205 -13.96 21.75 -2.04
C ALA A 205 -15.03 21.65 -0.94
N ASP A 206 -16.31 21.64 -1.30
CA ASP A 206 -17.45 21.55 -0.38
C ASP A 206 -17.92 20.12 -0.12
N LEU A 207 -17.26 19.11 -0.70
CA LEU A 207 -17.48 17.71 -0.38
C LEU A 207 -17.18 17.45 1.11
N SER A 208 -17.99 16.61 1.74
CA SER A 208 -17.70 16.14 3.10
C SER A 208 -16.41 15.32 3.12
N ASP A 209 -15.72 15.32 4.26
CA ASP A 209 -14.49 14.53 4.45
C ASP A 209 -14.71 13.06 4.03
N GLN A 210 -15.82 12.46 4.50
CA GLN A 210 -16.14 11.07 4.18
C GLN A 210 -16.34 10.84 2.68
N ALA A 211 -17.05 11.73 1.98
CA ALA A 211 -17.29 11.55 0.55
C ALA A 211 -15.98 11.67 -0.26
N ALA A 212 -15.11 12.61 0.12
CA ALA A 212 -13.80 12.76 -0.49
C ALA A 212 -12.92 11.52 -0.25
N THR A 213 -12.93 10.98 0.97
CA THR A 213 -12.25 9.72 1.30
C THR A 213 -12.80 8.56 0.48
N ASP A 214 -14.12 8.37 0.39
CA ASP A 214 -14.71 7.26 -0.36
C ASP A 214 -14.33 7.29 -1.85
N ILE A 215 -14.36 8.49 -2.47
CA ILE A 215 -13.94 8.69 -3.86
C ILE A 215 -12.45 8.38 -4.01
N MET A 216 -11.64 8.79 -3.05
CA MET A 216 -10.20 8.55 -3.04
C MET A 216 -9.88 7.06 -2.92
N GLU A 217 -10.53 6.35 -2.00
CA GLU A 217 -10.39 4.89 -1.81
C GLU A 217 -10.75 4.12 -3.08
N GLU A 218 -11.87 4.44 -3.76
CA GLU A 218 -12.23 3.77 -5.01
C GLU A 218 -11.16 4.00 -6.10
N ARG A 219 -10.60 5.20 -6.15
CA ARG A 219 -9.55 5.56 -7.11
C ARG A 219 -8.26 4.79 -6.83
N VAL A 220 -7.78 4.78 -5.58
CA VAL A 220 -6.54 4.08 -5.23
C VAL A 220 -6.69 2.57 -5.33
N GLU A 221 -7.86 2.01 -5.05
CA GLU A 221 -8.13 0.58 -5.21
C GLU A 221 -8.00 0.18 -6.68
N ARG A 222 -8.66 0.94 -7.57
CA ARG A 222 -8.58 0.69 -9.03
C ARG A 222 -7.15 0.83 -9.56
N GLN A 223 -6.43 1.86 -9.08
CA GLN A 223 -5.04 2.10 -9.47
C GLN A 223 -4.13 0.99 -8.96
N GLY A 224 -4.28 0.61 -7.68
CA GLY A 224 -3.52 -0.44 -7.01
C GLY A 224 -3.65 -1.79 -7.71
N VAL A 225 -4.87 -2.20 -8.06
CA VAL A 225 -5.11 -3.43 -8.83
C VAL A 225 -4.43 -3.37 -10.20
N THR A 226 -4.58 -2.25 -10.92
CA THR A 226 -3.97 -2.07 -12.25
C THR A 226 -2.44 -2.14 -12.19
N TRP A 227 -1.85 -1.53 -11.16
CA TRP A 227 -0.41 -1.56 -10.91
C TRP A 227 0.08 -2.95 -10.52
N LEU A 228 -0.67 -3.67 -9.68
CA LEU A 228 -0.35 -5.04 -9.33
C LEU A 228 -0.34 -5.93 -10.58
N ASP A 229 -1.38 -5.86 -11.41
CA ASP A 229 -1.46 -6.63 -12.65
C ASP A 229 -0.25 -6.35 -13.56
N TRP A 230 0.12 -5.07 -13.68
CA TRP A 230 1.31 -4.65 -14.43
C TRP A 230 2.60 -5.23 -13.84
N ALA A 231 2.72 -5.25 -12.51
CA ALA A 231 3.89 -5.75 -11.80
C ALA A 231 3.99 -7.27 -11.91
N LEU A 232 2.89 -8.00 -11.67
CA LEU A 232 2.84 -9.47 -11.76
C LEU A 232 3.17 -9.97 -13.16
N ALA A 233 2.84 -9.21 -14.22
CA ALA A 233 3.26 -9.53 -15.58
C ALA A 233 4.78 -9.42 -15.83
N ARG A 234 5.55 -8.87 -14.89
CA ARG A 234 7.00 -8.59 -15.00
C ARG A 234 7.84 -9.27 -13.91
N VAL A 235 7.22 -9.62 -12.79
CA VAL A 235 7.83 -10.44 -11.75
C VAL A 235 8.06 -11.86 -12.29
N PRO A 236 9.16 -12.56 -11.91
CA PRO A 236 9.35 -13.96 -12.29
C PRO A 236 8.17 -14.84 -11.84
N ALA A 237 7.54 -15.56 -12.77
CA ALA A 237 6.35 -16.39 -12.53
C ALA A 237 6.59 -17.49 -11.45
N GLU A 238 7.84 -17.86 -11.26
CA GLU A 238 8.37 -18.81 -10.29
C GLU A 238 8.05 -18.37 -8.87
N LEU A 239 8.09 -17.07 -8.58
CA LEU A 239 7.75 -16.53 -7.27
C LEU A 239 6.27 -16.77 -6.95
N MET A 240 5.37 -16.60 -7.92
CA MET A 240 3.93 -16.85 -7.70
C MET A 240 3.69 -18.35 -7.49
N ARG A 241 4.36 -19.21 -8.26
CA ARG A 241 4.29 -20.67 -8.06
C ARG A 241 4.79 -21.09 -6.69
N GLU A 242 5.88 -20.49 -6.20
CA GLU A 242 6.38 -20.72 -4.83
C GLU A 242 5.35 -20.28 -3.77
N CYS A 243 4.71 -19.12 -3.94
CA CYS A 243 3.63 -18.68 -3.05
C CYS A 243 2.45 -19.65 -3.06
N VAL A 244 1.94 -20.04 -4.24
CA VAL A 244 0.85 -21.00 -4.36
C VAL A 244 1.21 -22.31 -3.66
N GLN A 245 2.41 -22.85 -3.90
CA GLN A 245 2.87 -24.08 -3.26
C GLN A 245 2.97 -23.95 -1.73
N ALA A 246 3.40 -22.78 -1.24
CA ALA A 246 3.59 -22.54 0.18
C ALA A 246 2.29 -22.30 0.95
N TYR A 247 1.31 -21.62 0.34
CA TYR A 247 0.13 -21.09 1.02
C TYR A 247 -1.19 -21.78 0.65
N ALA A 248 -1.24 -22.54 -0.45
CA ALA A 248 -2.43 -23.35 -0.77
C ALA A 248 -2.77 -24.32 0.38
N PRO A 249 -4.06 -24.55 0.69
CA PRO A 249 -4.46 -25.48 1.73
C PRO A 249 -3.98 -26.91 1.40
N ARG A 250 -3.36 -27.59 2.37
CA ARG A 250 -2.81 -28.96 2.18
C ARG A 250 -3.86 -30.08 2.17
N GLN A 251 -5.16 -29.78 2.03
CA GLN A 251 -6.19 -30.81 2.09
C GLN A 251 -6.15 -31.69 0.83
N ARG A 252 -6.19 -33.02 1.04
CA ARG A 252 -6.54 -33.99 0.00
C ARG A 252 -7.95 -33.66 -0.45
N TRP A 253 -8.09 -33.17 -1.68
CA TRP A 253 -9.38 -33.06 -2.32
C TRP A 253 -10.04 -34.45 -2.32
N PRO A 254 -11.28 -34.60 -1.82
CA PRO A 254 -12.06 -35.79 -2.13
C PRO A 254 -12.09 -35.91 -3.65
N SER A 255 -11.66 -37.04 -4.18
CA SER A 255 -11.70 -37.35 -5.60
C SER A 255 -13.13 -37.19 -6.11
N LEU A 256 -13.46 -36.03 -6.68
CA LEU A 256 -14.69 -35.79 -7.44
C LEU A 256 -14.69 -36.50 -8.80
N MET A 257 -13.98 -37.64 -8.91
CA MET A 257 -13.94 -38.50 -10.09
C MET A 257 -13.77 -39.97 -9.69
N ASP A 258 -14.67 -40.48 -8.84
CA ASP A 258 -14.82 -41.93 -8.68
C ASP A 258 -16.32 -42.31 -8.56
N ASP A 259 -17.11 -41.81 -9.49
CA ASP A 259 -18.40 -42.42 -9.87
C ASP A 259 -18.26 -43.03 -11.27
N GLY A 260 -17.40 -44.04 -11.37
CA GLY A 260 -17.51 -45.03 -12.44
C GLY A 260 -18.71 -45.93 -12.13
N PRO A 261 -19.71 -46.07 -13.03
CA PRO A 261 -20.83 -46.94 -12.76
C PRO A 261 -20.35 -48.39 -12.72
N ALA A 262 -20.71 -49.09 -11.64
CA ALA A 262 -20.59 -50.53 -11.59
C ALA A 262 -21.48 -51.16 -12.68
N CYS A 263 -20.85 -51.76 -13.69
CA CYS A 263 -21.36 -52.85 -14.50
C CYS A 263 -20.19 -53.73 -14.96
#